data_AF-A0A7S1HY80-F1
#
_entry.id   AF-A0A7S1HY80-F1
#
_cell.length_a   1.000
_cell.length_b   1.000
_cell.length_c   1.000
_cell.angle_alpha   90.00
_cell.angle_beta   90.00
_cell.angle_gamma   90.00
#
_symmetry.space_group_name_H-M   'P 1'
#
loop_
_entity.id
_entity.type
_entity.pdbx_description
1 polymer ?
#
loop_
_entity_poly.entity_id
_entity_poly.type
_entity_poly.pdbx_seq_one_letter_code
_entity_poly.pdbx_strand_id
1 'polypeptide(L)'
;IGKDTYIAAINAYEKLGQWQRATQLIQDAENRKVDVGTAGYNAAICACKKDGQWEKALQLMTKMKANGVLADRNTFSAAISVCDKGGQWQLALQLLERMEAAGITANTATYNSAISACGKHGQLQVVLKLMDAMKQSGIPVNTITY
;
A
#
# COMPACT_ATOMS: atom_id res chain seq x y z
N ILE A 1 -7.05 -27.27 1.59
CA ILE A 1 -6.35 -26.18 0.88
C ILE A 1 -5.44 -25.53 1.91
N GLY A 2 -4.11 -25.66 1.73
CA GLY A 2 -3.14 -25.12 2.69
C GLY A 2 -2.96 -23.61 2.54
N LYS A 3 -2.36 -22.96 3.53
CA LYS A 3 -2.01 -21.53 3.46
C LYS A 3 -1.20 -21.19 2.21
N ASP A 4 -0.29 -22.07 1.80
CA ASP A 4 0.62 -21.85 0.68
C ASP A 4 -0.10 -21.83 -0.66
N THR A 5 -1.16 -22.64 -0.81
CA THR A 5 -2.01 -22.62 -2.00
C THR A 5 -2.82 -21.33 -2.10
N TYR A 6 -3.30 -20.78 -0.97
CA TYR A 6 -3.97 -19.48 -0.96
C TYR A 6 -3.00 -18.35 -1.31
N ILE A 7 -1.82 -18.31 -0.70
CA ILE A 7 -0.80 -17.29 -0.97
C ILE A 7 -0.36 -17.34 -2.43
N ALA A 8 -0.11 -18.54 -2.99
CA ALA A 8 0.25 -18.70 -4.39
C ALA A 8 -0.85 -18.18 -5.34
N ALA A 9 -2.11 -18.49 -5.04
CA ALA A 9 -3.24 -18.00 -5.83
C ALA A 9 -3.38 -16.48 -5.75
N ILE A 10 -3.28 -15.89 -4.56
CA ILE A 10 -3.35 -14.43 -4.37
C ILE A 10 -2.20 -13.74 -5.10
N ASN A 11 -0.96 -14.26 -5.02
CA ASN A 11 0.19 -13.74 -5.78
C ASN A 11 -0.02 -13.82 -7.30
N ALA A 12 -0.68 -14.88 -7.79
CA ALA A 12 -1.04 -14.96 -9.20
C ALA A 12 -2.05 -13.86 -9.58
N TYR A 13 -3.05 -13.61 -8.73
CA TYR A 13 -4.04 -12.55 -8.97
C TYR A 13 -3.46 -11.14 -8.84
N GLU A 14 -2.45 -10.93 -7.98
CA GLU A 14 -1.66 -9.70 -7.91
C GLU A 14 -1.06 -9.38 -9.29
N LYS A 15 -0.36 -10.35 -9.89
CA LYS A 15 0.23 -10.20 -11.23
C LYS A 15 -0.82 -9.93 -12.30
N LEU A 16 -2.02 -10.46 -12.15
CA LEU A 16 -3.14 -10.24 -13.07
C LEU A 16 -3.91 -8.95 -12.78
N GLY A 17 -3.70 -8.28 -11.64
CA GLY A 17 -4.48 -7.10 -11.22
C GLY A 17 -5.90 -7.42 -10.76
N GLN A 18 -6.24 -8.70 -10.57
CA GLN A 18 -7.60 -9.13 -10.25
C GLN A 18 -7.89 -9.02 -8.74
N TRP A 19 -7.98 -7.78 -8.24
CA TRP A 19 -8.22 -7.50 -6.82
C TRP A 19 -9.52 -8.11 -6.29
N GLN A 20 -10.55 -8.25 -7.13
CA GLN A 20 -11.83 -8.87 -6.76
C GLN A 20 -11.65 -10.33 -6.36
N ARG A 21 -10.86 -11.10 -7.15
CA ARG A 21 -10.57 -12.50 -6.84
C ARG A 21 -9.62 -12.63 -5.66
N ALA A 22 -8.63 -11.75 -5.57
CA ALA A 22 -7.72 -11.71 -4.42
C ALA A 22 -8.48 -11.47 -3.10
N THR A 23 -9.42 -10.53 -3.08
CA THR A 23 -10.25 -10.23 -1.90
C THR A 23 -11.24 -11.35 -1.56
N GLN A 24 -11.85 -11.99 -2.57
CA GLN A 24 -12.67 -13.19 -2.36
C GLN A 24 -11.87 -14.33 -1.72
N LEU A 25 -10.64 -14.58 -2.19
CA LEU A 25 -9.79 -15.60 -1.60
C LEU A 25 -9.37 -15.30 -0.17
N ILE A 26 -9.11 -14.03 0.16
CA ILE A 26 -8.86 -13.62 1.55
C ILE A 26 -10.10 -13.93 2.41
N GLN A 27 -11.30 -13.58 1.93
CA GLN A 27 -12.55 -13.84 2.66
C GLN A 27 -12.80 -15.34 2.85
N ASP A 28 -12.54 -16.15 1.83
CA ASP A 28 -12.66 -17.60 1.89
C ASP A 28 -11.63 -18.22 2.85
N ALA A 29 -10.40 -17.70 2.88
CA ALA A 29 -9.39 -18.11 3.83
C ALA A 29 -9.82 -17.77 5.27
N GLU A 30 -10.36 -16.57 5.52
CA GLU A 30 -10.93 -16.16 6.82
C GLU A 30 -12.07 -17.10 7.25
N ASN A 31 -13.02 -17.39 6.36
CA ASN A 31 -14.16 -18.29 6.63
C ASN A 31 -13.70 -19.70 7.02
N ARG A 32 -12.57 -20.15 6.45
CA ARG A 32 -11.96 -21.46 6.74
C ARG A 32 -10.94 -21.41 7.89
N LYS A 33 -10.79 -20.26 8.56
CA LYS A 33 -9.81 -20.00 9.62
C LYS A 33 -8.38 -20.32 9.20
N VAL A 34 -8.07 -20.12 7.91
CA VAL A 34 -6.73 -20.26 7.36
C VAL A 34 -6.03 -18.91 7.46
N ASP A 35 -4.95 -18.85 8.23
CA ASP A 35 -4.12 -17.67 8.32
C ASP A 35 -3.26 -17.54 7.05
N VAL A 36 -3.61 -16.57 6.21
CA VAL A 36 -2.85 -16.16 5.01
C VAL A 36 -1.63 -15.29 5.37
N GLY A 37 -1.54 -14.80 6.60
CA GLY A 37 -0.45 -13.98 7.12
C GLY A 37 -0.24 -12.67 6.35
N THR A 38 0.85 -11.98 6.66
CA THR A 38 1.20 -10.69 6.04
C THR A 38 1.37 -10.78 4.53
N ALA A 39 1.92 -11.90 4.02
CA ALA A 39 2.16 -12.09 2.60
C ALA A 39 0.87 -12.10 1.77
N GLY A 40 -0.17 -12.79 2.23
CA GLY A 40 -1.45 -12.83 1.51
C GLY A 40 -2.15 -11.47 1.47
N TYR A 41 -2.16 -10.74 2.60
CA TYR A 41 -2.73 -9.38 2.65
C TYR A 41 -1.96 -8.41 1.75
N ASN A 42 -0.62 -8.45 1.79
CA ASN A 42 0.22 -7.61 0.95
C ASN A 42 -0.05 -7.84 -0.54
N ALA A 43 -0.12 -9.09 -0.98
CA ALA A 43 -0.42 -9.43 -2.37
C ALA A 43 -1.82 -8.97 -2.79
N ALA A 44 -2.82 -9.10 -1.92
CA ALA A 44 -4.16 -8.60 -2.18
C ALA A 44 -4.20 -7.06 -2.30
N ILE A 45 -3.49 -6.34 -1.42
CA ILE A 45 -3.35 -4.87 -1.48
C ILE A 45 -2.60 -4.44 -2.74
N CYS A 46 -1.53 -5.15 -3.11
CA CYS A 46 -0.79 -4.92 -4.35
C CYS A 46 -1.66 -5.16 -5.59
N ALA A 47 -2.57 -6.14 -5.57
CA ALA A 47 -3.53 -6.34 -6.67
C ALA A 47 -4.42 -5.10 -6.87
N CYS A 48 -4.85 -4.44 -5.79
CA CYS A 48 -5.62 -3.19 -5.84
C CYS A 48 -4.85 -2.02 -6.46
N LYS A 49 -3.50 -2.08 -6.50
CA LYS A 49 -2.66 -1.02 -7.07
C LYS A 49 -2.88 -0.84 -8.57
N LYS A 50 -3.24 -1.87 -9.33
CA LYS A 50 -3.40 -1.70 -10.79
C LYS A 50 -4.56 -0.79 -11.12
N ASP A 51 -5.71 -1.03 -10.48
CA ASP A 51 -6.98 -0.34 -10.74
C ASP A 51 -7.22 0.89 -9.85
N GLY A 52 -6.25 1.27 -8.99
CA GLY A 52 -6.39 2.44 -8.12
C GLY A 52 -7.47 2.29 -7.04
N GLN A 53 -7.79 1.05 -6.64
CA GLN A 53 -8.87 0.73 -5.70
C GLN A 53 -8.47 0.99 -4.24
N TRP A 54 -8.32 2.28 -3.90
CA TRP A 54 -7.82 2.73 -2.61
C TRP A 54 -8.74 2.35 -1.44
N GLU A 55 -10.06 2.41 -1.63
CA GLU A 55 -11.04 2.00 -0.60
C GLU A 55 -10.84 0.55 -0.20
N LYS A 56 -10.64 -0.34 -1.18
CA LYS A 56 -10.42 -1.77 -0.95
C LYS A 56 -9.07 -2.04 -0.30
N ALA A 57 -8.03 -1.33 -0.72
CA ALA A 57 -6.71 -1.42 -0.08
C ALA A 57 -6.78 -1.04 1.42
N LEU A 58 -7.48 0.03 1.77
CA LEU A 58 -7.67 0.46 3.16
C LEU A 58 -8.54 -0.51 3.98
N GLN A 59 -9.60 -1.05 3.37
CA GLN A 59 -10.42 -2.11 3.99
C GLN A 59 -9.55 -3.33 4.31
N LEU A 60 -8.69 -3.76 3.39
CA LEU A 60 -7.76 -4.87 3.61
C LEU A 60 -6.75 -4.58 4.71
N MET A 61 -6.16 -3.37 4.77
CA MET A 61 -5.28 -2.99 5.89
C MET A 61 -5.99 -2.99 7.24
N THR A 62 -7.26 -2.56 7.26
CA THR A 62 -8.07 -2.55 8.48
C THR A 62 -8.38 -3.97 8.95
N LYS A 63 -8.75 -4.87 8.02
CA LYS A 63 -8.92 -6.30 8.29
C LYS A 63 -7.64 -6.96 8.77
N MET A 64 -6.52 -6.66 8.14
CA MET A 64 -5.20 -7.16 8.53
C MET A 64 -4.92 -6.84 10.00
N LYS A 65 -5.15 -5.58 10.42
CA LYS A 65 -5.03 -5.17 11.83
C LYS A 65 -6.04 -5.87 12.75
N ALA A 66 -7.29 -6.01 12.32
CA ALA A 66 -8.34 -6.68 13.10
C ALA A 66 -8.02 -8.17 13.35
N ASN A 67 -7.38 -8.82 12.39
CA ASN A 67 -6.92 -10.21 12.48
C ASN A 67 -5.57 -10.34 13.21
N GLY A 68 -5.05 -9.27 13.82
CA GLY A 68 -3.78 -9.28 14.55
C GLY A 68 -2.54 -9.38 13.65
N VAL A 69 -2.69 -9.21 12.34
CA VAL A 69 -1.57 -9.25 11.38
C VAL A 69 -0.94 -7.86 11.29
N LEU A 70 0.37 -7.78 11.52
CA LEU A 70 1.12 -6.53 11.52
C LEU A 70 1.43 -6.08 10.10
N ALA A 71 0.98 -4.86 9.76
CA ALA A 71 1.34 -4.18 8.53
C ALA A 71 2.85 -3.94 8.47
N ASP A 72 3.46 -4.30 7.36
CA ASP A 72 4.88 -4.10 7.12
C ASP A 72 5.12 -2.92 6.17
N ARG A 73 6.40 -2.65 5.89
CA ARG A 73 6.81 -1.61 4.95
C ARG A 73 6.16 -1.77 3.58
N ASN A 74 5.98 -2.99 3.11
CA ASN A 74 5.38 -3.27 1.81
C ASN A 74 3.88 -2.98 1.82
N THR A 75 3.18 -3.30 2.92
CA THR A 75 1.76 -2.96 3.10
C THR A 75 1.53 -1.46 2.96
N PHE A 76 2.29 -0.64 3.71
CA PHE A 76 2.17 0.81 3.65
C PHE A 76 2.55 1.38 2.28
N SER A 77 3.68 0.92 1.71
CA SER A 77 4.13 1.37 0.39
C SER A 77 3.12 1.04 -0.72
N ALA A 78 2.51 -0.14 -0.68
CA ALA A 78 1.46 -0.54 -1.60
C ALA A 78 0.20 0.32 -1.43
N ALA A 79 -0.26 0.54 -0.19
CA ALA A 79 -1.43 1.36 0.09
C ALA A 79 -1.26 2.82 -0.36
N ILE A 80 -0.09 3.42 -0.11
CA ILE A 80 0.26 4.77 -0.57
C ILE A 80 0.30 4.83 -2.09
N SER A 81 0.87 3.82 -2.75
CA SER A 81 0.84 3.72 -4.22
C SER A 81 -0.58 3.63 -4.78
N VAL A 82 -1.49 2.91 -4.09
CA VAL A 82 -2.89 2.80 -4.51
C VAL A 82 -3.60 4.15 -4.32
N CYS A 83 -3.33 4.85 -3.22
CA CYS A 83 -3.87 6.18 -2.96
C CYS A 83 -3.42 7.21 -4.02
N ASP A 84 -2.14 7.18 -4.45
CA ASP A 84 -1.64 8.01 -5.54
C ASP A 84 -2.44 7.81 -6.84
N LYS A 85 -2.63 6.53 -7.23
CA LYS A 85 -3.44 6.20 -8.40
C LYS A 85 -4.93 6.55 -8.25
N GLY A 86 -5.46 6.45 -7.05
CA GLY A 86 -6.83 6.84 -6.70
C GLY A 86 -7.03 8.35 -6.53
N GLY A 87 -5.97 9.16 -6.68
CA GLY A 87 -5.99 10.60 -6.47
C GLY A 87 -6.18 11.03 -5.00
N GLN A 88 -6.04 10.11 -4.06
CA GLN A 88 -6.26 10.37 -2.64
C GLN A 88 -4.98 10.83 -1.94
N TRP A 89 -4.51 12.03 -2.29
CA TRP A 89 -3.25 12.59 -1.75
C TRP A 89 -3.29 12.78 -0.23
N GLN A 90 -4.44 13.14 0.33
CA GLN A 90 -4.62 13.30 1.79
C GLN A 90 -4.41 11.98 2.53
N LEU A 91 -4.99 10.89 2.00
CA LEU A 91 -4.84 9.55 2.56
C LEU A 91 -3.41 9.04 2.39
N ALA A 92 -2.75 9.35 1.27
CA ALA A 92 -1.34 9.01 1.06
C ALA A 92 -0.43 9.65 2.12
N LEU A 93 -0.67 10.92 2.48
CA LEU A 93 0.06 11.62 3.54
C LEU A 93 -0.20 11.03 4.92
N GLN A 94 -1.47 10.79 5.26
CA GLN A 94 -1.83 10.17 6.54
C GLN A 94 -1.20 8.78 6.71
N LEU A 95 -1.14 7.99 5.63
CA LEU A 95 -0.47 6.70 5.65
C LEU A 95 1.04 6.83 5.83
N LEU A 96 1.66 7.86 5.23
CA LEU A 96 3.09 8.14 5.37
C LEU A 96 3.42 8.54 6.82
N GLU A 97 2.65 9.46 7.40
CA GLU A 97 2.79 9.87 8.81
C GLU A 97 2.60 8.68 9.76
N ARG A 98 1.61 7.81 9.47
CA ARG A 98 1.37 6.60 10.26
C ARG A 98 2.51 5.59 10.13
N MET A 99 3.14 5.50 8.95
CA MET A 99 4.29 4.64 8.71
C MET A 99 5.50 5.12 9.54
N GLU A 100 5.76 6.42 9.55
CA GLU A 100 6.81 7.04 10.37
C GLU A 100 6.53 6.90 11.87
N ALA A 101 5.29 7.14 12.32
CA ALA A 101 4.87 6.97 13.70
C ALA A 101 4.96 5.51 14.20
N ALA A 102 4.83 4.55 13.28
CA ALA A 102 5.05 3.13 13.57
C ALA A 102 6.56 2.75 13.59
N GLY A 103 7.46 3.71 13.39
CA GLY A 103 8.91 3.46 13.31
C GLY A 103 9.32 2.73 12.03
N ILE A 104 8.46 2.69 11.00
CA ILE A 104 8.75 2.01 9.74
C ILE A 104 9.34 3.03 8.78
N THR A 105 10.57 2.77 8.31
CA THR A 105 11.25 3.67 7.38
C THR A 105 10.61 3.65 5.99
N ALA A 106 10.07 4.80 5.58
CA ALA A 106 9.58 5.03 4.23
C ALA A 106 10.74 4.88 3.22
N ASN A 107 10.45 4.26 2.08
CA ASN A 107 11.41 4.12 0.99
C ASN A 107 11.21 5.20 -0.08
N THR A 108 12.15 5.31 -1.02
CA THR A 108 12.09 6.25 -2.15
C THR A 108 10.77 6.14 -2.93
N ALA A 109 10.29 4.91 -3.17
CA ALA A 109 9.04 4.70 -3.88
C ALA A 109 7.82 5.28 -3.14
N THR A 110 7.81 5.20 -1.82
CA THR A 110 6.70 5.67 -0.98
C THR A 110 6.63 7.20 -0.97
N TYR A 111 7.77 7.88 -0.77
CA TYR A 111 7.82 9.34 -0.91
C TYR A 111 7.48 9.79 -2.32
N ASN A 112 8.00 9.13 -3.35
CA ASN A 112 7.68 9.46 -4.75
C ASN A 112 6.18 9.32 -5.05
N SER A 113 5.51 8.27 -4.55
CA SER A 113 4.06 8.12 -4.69
C SER A 113 3.29 9.23 -3.97
N ALA A 114 3.67 9.59 -2.74
CA ALA A 114 3.03 10.68 -2.00
C ALA A 114 3.24 12.05 -2.71
N ILE A 115 4.46 12.32 -3.19
CA ILE A 115 4.82 13.51 -3.95
C ILE A 115 4.03 13.56 -5.27
N SER A 116 3.97 12.46 -6.02
CA SER A 116 3.21 12.38 -7.28
C SER A 116 1.73 12.65 -7.05
N ALA A 117 1.15 12.06 -6.00
CA ALA A 117 -0.25 12.29 -5.63
C ALA A 117 -0.52 13.76 -5.32
N CYS A 118 0.34 14.40 -4.52
CA CYS A 118 0.23 15.81 -4.16
C CYS A 118 0.43 16.73 -5.37
N GLY A 119 1.42 16.45 -6.22
CA GLY A 119 1.72 17.22 -7.43
C GLY A 119 0.56 17.23 -8.43
N LYS A 120 -0.07 16.05 -8.65
CA LYS A 120 -1.27 15.93 -9.51
C LYS A 120 -2.46 16.76 -9.01
N HIS A 121 -2.53 17.05 -7.71
CA HIS A 121 -3.61 17.84 -7.09
C HIS A 121 -3.20 19.28 -6.78
N GLY A 122 -2.08 19.75 -7.34
CA GLY A 122 -1.61 21.14 -7.18
C GLY A 122 -1.08 21.49 -5.78
N GLN A 123 -0.82 20.49 -4.93
CA GLN A 123 -0.32 20.69 -3.56
C GLN A 123 1.21 20.87 -3.53
N LEU A 124 1.70 21.89 -4.25
CA LEU A 124 3.14 22.15 -4.40
C LEU A 124 3.86 22.41 -3.06
N GLN A 125 3.19 23.08 -2.12
CA GLN A 125 3.74 23.34 -0.79
C GLN A 125 4.04 22.04 -0.03
N VAL A 126 3.18 21.03 -0.17
CA VAL A 126 3.36 19.72 0.46
C VAL A 126 4.45 18.92 -0.25
N VAL A 127 4.49 18.99 -1.58
CA VAL A 127 5.54 18.36 -2.39
C VAL A 127 6.93 18.85 -1.95
N LEU A 128 7.12 20.16 -1.81
CA LEU A 128 8.39 20.74 -1.37
C LEU A 128 8.79 20.24 0.02
N LYS A 129 7.85 20.25 0.97
CA LYS A 129 8.10 19.72 2.33
C LYS A 129 8.51 18.24 2.31
N LEU A 130 7.83 17.42 1.52
CA LEU A 130 8.18 16.00 1.37
C LEU A 130 9.54 15.80 0.70
N MET A 131 9.88 16.60 -0.31
CA MET A 131 11.20 16.54 -0.95
C MET A 131 12.32 16.94 0.03
N ASP A 132 12.10 17.94 0.88
CA ASP A 132 13.06 18.33 1.90
C ASP A 132 13.20 17.26 2.99
N ALA A 133 12.11 16.65 3.44
CA ALA A 133 12.13 15.52 4.38
C ALA A 133 12.89 14.31 3.79
N MET A 134 12.70 14.04 2.49
CA MET A 134 13.38 12.97 1.77
C MET A 134 14.90 13.22 1.66
N LYS A 135 15.32 14.46 1.41
CA LYS A 135 16.74 14.87 1.44
C LYS A 135 17.35 14.75 2.83
N GLN A 136 16.64 15.20 3.87
CA GLN A 136 17.10 15.11 5.27
C GLN A 136 17.25 13.65 5.72
N SER A 137 16.40 12.76 5.21
CA SER A 137 16.46 11.32 5.48
C SER A 137 17.55 10.60 4.67
N GLY A 138 18.35 11.32 3.87
CA GLY A 138 19.40 10.74 3.03
C GLY A 138 18.88 9.90 1.85
N ILE A 139 17.61 10.03 1.51
CA ILE A 139 16.99 9.27 0.42
C ILE A 139 17.16 10.06 -0.88
N PRO A 140 17.77 9.48 -1.94
CA PRO A 140 17.97 10.19 -3.20
C PRO A 140 16.62 10.52 -3.84
N VAL A 141 16.35 11.81 -4.04
CA VAL A 141 15.17 12.28 -4.79
C VAL A 141 15.36 11.86 -6.25
N ASN A 142 14.56 10.91 -6.74
CA ASN A 142 14.69 10.46 -8.12
C ASN A 142 14.16 11.52 -9.10
N THR A 143 14.93 11.73 -10.15
CA THR A 143 14.88 12.80 -11.16
C THR A 143 13.66 12.80 -12.10
N ILE A 144 12.53 12.21 -11.72
CA ILE A 144 11.32 12.11 -12.58
C ILE A 144 10.18 13.01 -12.08
N THR A 145 10.48 14.04 -11.30
CA THR A 145 9.48 15.05 -10.87
C THR A 145 9.84 16.41 -11.45
N TYR A 146 9.51 16.59 -12.73
CA TYR A 146 9.27 17.89 -13.36
C TYR A 146 8.28 17.72 -14.52
#